data_AF-A0A7V8FH04-F1
#
_entry.id   AF-A0A7V8FH04-F1
#
_cell.length_a   1.000
_cell.length_b   1.000
_cell.length_c   1.000
_cell.angle_alpha   90.00
_cell.angle_beta   90.00
_cell.angle_gamma   90.00
#
_symmetry.space_group_name_H-M   'P 1'
#
loop_
_entity.id
_entity.type
_entity.pdbx_description
1 polymer ?
#
loop_
_entity_poly.entity_id
_entity_poly.type
_entity_poly.pdbx_seq_one_letter_code
_entity_poly.pdbx_strand_id
1 'polypeptide(L)' 'MPLALATDSNPGTSPLTSPLLAMNMGATLFRLTVDECIADFTREAARALGRSERIGRLAVGMDCDLAI' A
#
# COMPACT_ATOMS: atom_id res chain seq x y z
N MET A 1 -10.36 -8.15 -8.82
CA MET A 1 -10.57 -6.69 -8.64
C MET A 1 -9.34 -6.15 -7.95
N PRO A 2 -8.79 -5.00 -8.36
CA PRO A 2 -7.57 -4.51 -7.73
C PRO A 2 -7.91 -3.74 -6.44
N LEU A 3 -7.30 -4.15 -5.34
CA LEU A 3 -7.49 -3.63 -3.98
C LEU A 3 -6.36 -2.64 -3.66
N ALA A 4 -6.57 -1.73 -2.71
CA ALA A 4 -5.48 -0.97 -2.10
C ALA A 4 -5.67 -1.00 -0.58
N LEU A 5 -4.56 -1.10 0.15
CA LEU A 5 -4.54 -1.05 1.60
C LEU A 5 -4.03 0.31 2.06
N ALA A 6 -4.55 0.77 3.19
CA ALA A 6 -4.11 1.99 3.85
C ALA A 6 -4.24 1.82 5.36
N THR A 7 -3.58 2.69 6.12
CA THR A 7 -3.72 2.72 7.58
C THR A 7 -5.06 3.27 8.04
N ASP A 8 -5.73 4.06 7.18
CA ASP A 8 -6.87 4.90 7.56
C ASP A 8 -6.53 5.80 8.77
N SER A 9 -5.28 6.26 8.90
CA SER A 9 -4.79 6.90 10.14
C SER A 9 -5.66 8.08 10.58
N ASN A 10 -6.39 7.91 11.69
CA ASN A 10 -7.30 8.89 12.24
C ASN A 10 -7.51 8.66 13.75
N PRO A 11 -7.85 9.70 14.54
CA PRO A 11 -7.96 9.57 16.00
C PRO A 11 -9.20 8.81 16.49
N GLY A 12 -10.21 8.60 15.63
CA GLY A 12 -11.50 8.06 16.04
C GLY A 12 -11.61 6.54 15.94
N THR A 13 -11.24 5.99 14.79
CA THR A 13 -11.47 4.56 14.46
C THR A 13 -10.19 3.80 14.15
N SER A 14 -9.14 4.49 13.70
CA SER A 14 -7.87 3.85 13.33
C SER A 14 -6.67 4.70 13.76
N PRO A 15 -6.30 4.70 15.05
CA PRO A 15 -5.06 5.33 15.55
C PRO A 15 -3.82 4.50 15.13
N LEU A 16 -3.82 4.01 13.89
CA LEU A 16 -2.80 3.18 13.27
C LEU A 16 -1.89 4.08 12.43
N THR A 17 -0.64 4.20 12.83
CA THR A 17 0.37 5.04 12.15
C THR A 17 1.45 4.22 11.44
N SER A 18 1.32 2.90 11.41
CA SER A 18 2.29 1.98 10.81
C SER A 18 1.72 1.31 9.55
N PRO A 19 2.24 1.64 8.35
CA PRO A 19 1.95 0.92 7.11
C PRO A 19 2.29 -0.57 7.18
N LEU A 20 3.40 -0.93 7.84
CA LEU A 20 3.83 -2.32 7.99
C LEU A 20 2.82 -3.13 8.81
N LEU A 21 2.28 -2.53 9.87
CA LEU A 21 1.24 -3.16 10.68
C LEU A 21 -0.08 -3.28 9.89
N ALA A 22 -0.44 -2.28 9.08
CA ALA A 22 -1.60 -2.38 8.19
C ALA A 22 -1.48 -3.54 7.20
N MET A 23 -0.30 -3.76 6.60
CA MET A 23 -0.05 -4.92 5.74
C MET A 23 -0.16 -6.25 6.50
N ASN A 24 0.39 -6.32 7.72
CA ASN A 24 0.25 -7.51 8.57
C ASN A 24 -1.22 -7.81 8.87
N MET A 25 -2.00 -6.79 9.24
CA MET A 25 -3.44 -6.91 9.47
C MET A 25 -4.19 -7.35 8.20
N GLY A 26 -3.82 -6.84 7.02
CA GLY A 26 -4.40 -7.29 5.75
C GLY A 26 -4.21 -8.79 5.52
N ALA A 27 -2.99 -9.29 5.74
CA ALA A 27 -2.71 -10.72 5.63
C ALA A 27 -3.45 -11.55 6.70
N THR A 28 -3.46 -11.11 7.95
CA THR A 28 -4.04 -11.87 9.07
C THR A 28 -5.57 -11.83 9.09
N LEU A 29 -6.18 -10.66 8.89
CA LEU A 29 -7.62 -10.44 9.07
C LEU A 29 -8.40 -10.67 7.77
N PHE A 30 -7.81 -10.33 6.62
CA PHE A 30 -8.46 -10.45 5.31
C PHE A 30 -7.88 -11.55 4.42
N ARG A 31 -6.91 -12.33 4.93
CA ARG A 31 -6.28 -13.45 4.23
C ARG A 31 -5.63 -13.06 2.90
N LEU A 32 -5.16 -11.83 2.80
CA LEU A 32 -4.35 -11.39 1.68
C LEU A 32 -3.02 -12.14 1.68
N THR A 33 -2.54 -12.47 0.50
CA THR A 33 -1.18 -12.97 0.31
C THR A 33 -0.17 -11.84 0.54
N VAL A 34 1.10 -12.21 0.78
CA VAL A 34 2.18 -11.24 0.95
C VAL A 34 2.34 -10.37 -0.31
N ASP A 35 2.27 -10.99 -1.49
CA ASP A 35 2.37 -10.28 -2.78
C ASP A 35 1.24 -9.27 -2.97
N GLU A 36 0.01 -9.61 -2.56
CA GLU A 36 -1.12 -8.69 -2.55
C GLU A 36 -0.87 -7.53 -1.58
N CYS A 37 -0.46 -7.79 -0.34
CA CYS A 37 -0.17 -6.73 0.63
C CYS A 37 0.89 -5.74 0.12
N ILE A 38 1.97 -6.22 -0.50
CA ILE A 38 3.03 -5.38 -1.06
C ILE A 38 2.50 -4.59 -2.26
N ALA A 39 1.77 -5.23 -3.18
CA ALA A 39 1.17 -4.55 -4.33
C ALA A 39 0.18 -3.45 -3.89
N ASP A 40 -0.62 -3.74 -2.86
CA ASP A 40 -1.67 -2.88 -2.34
C ASP A 40 -1.14 -1.61 -1.67
N PHE A 41 0.06 -1.65 -1.08
CA PHE A 41 0.77 -0.49 -0.53
C PHE A 41 1.74 0.19 -1.51
N THR A 42 1.91 -0.35 -2.73
CA THR A 42 2.79 0.21 -3.75
C THR A 42 2.01 0.55 -5.02
N ARG A 43 1.93 -0.38 -5.98
CA ARG A 43 1.33 -0.19 -7.30
C ARG A 43 -0.15 0.20 -7.21
N GLU A 44 -0.92 -0.47 -6.37
CA GLU A 44 -2.36 -0.23 -6.31
C GLU A 44 -2.69 1.03 -5.49
N ALA A 45 -1.94 1.33 -4.42
CA ALA A 45 -2.03 2.62 -3.72
C ALA A 45 -1.73 3.80 -4.67
N ALA A 46 -0.66 3.70 -5.47
CA ALA A 46 -0.34 4.70 -6.48
C ALA A 46 -1.47 4.86 -7.52
N ARG A 47 -2.10 3.76 -7.93
CA ARG A 47 -3.27 3.83 -8.82
C ARG A 47 -4.47 4.49 -8.16
N ALA A 48 -4.77 4.15 -6.91
CA ALA A 48 -5.86 4.75 -6.14
C ALA A 48 -5.71 6.27 -5.97
N LEU A 49 -4.46 6.76 -5.88
CA LEU A 49 -4.13 8.19 -5.79
C LEU A 49 -4.03 8.89 -7.15
N GLY A 50 -4.22 8.18 -8.27
CA GLY A 50 -4.02 8.73 -9.62
C GLY A 50 -2.56 9.14 -9.88
N ARG A 51 -1.60 8.31 -9.45
CA ARG A 51 -0.15 8.53 -9.56
C ARG A 51 0.63 7.33 -10.14
N SER A 52 -0.07 6.34 -10.70
CA SER A 52 0.52 5.09 -11.22
C SER A 52 1.50 5.26 -12.40
N GLU A 53 1.50 6.42 -13.05
CA GLU A 53 2.46 6.78 -14.10
C GLU A 53 3.83 7.21 -13.54
N ARG A 54 3.88 7.59 -12.26
CA ARG A 54 5.07 8.20 -11.64
C ARG A 54 5.66 7.38 -10.49
N ILE A 55 4.82 6.79 -9.63
CA ILE A 55 5.26 6.08 -8.41
C ILE A 55 4.60 4.70 -8.27
N GLY A 56 5.06 3.94 -7.27
CA GLY A 56 4.49 2.65 -6.88
C GLY A 56 5.09 1.44 -7.60
N ARG A 57 6.07 1.64 -8.50
CA ARG A 57 6.87 0.58 -9.13
C ARG A 57 8.28 1.08 -9.36
N LEU A 58 9.25 0.17 -9.29
CA LEU A 58 10.63 0.44 -9.70
C LEU A 58 10.76 0.12 -11.19
N ALA A 59 10.66 1.14 -12.03
CA ALA A 59 10.80 1.01 -13.49
C ALA A 59 11.46 2.27 -14.09
N VAL A 60 12.08 2.12 -15.26
CA VAL A 60 12.70 3.23 -15.99
C VAL A 60 11.64 4.30 -16.30
N GLY A 61 11.98 5.56 -16.02
CA GLY A 61 11.08 6.70 -16.24
C GLY A 61 10.13 7.02 -15.08
N MET A 62 10.16 6.25 -13.99
CA MET A 62 9.43 6.53 -12.75
C MET A 62 10.30 7.30 -11.75
N ASP A 63 9.65 7.94 -10.76
CA ASP A 63 10.36 8.64 -9.68
C ASP A 63 11.12 7.61 -8.81
N CYS A 64 12.30 8.00 -8.31
CA CYS A 64 13.21 7.12 -7.56
C CYS A 64 12.83 7.00 -6.07
N ASP A 65 11.58 6.64 -5.81
CA ASP A 65 11.04 6.45 -4.46
C ASP A 65 11.17 4.98 -4.05
N LEU A 66 12.09 4.67 -3.13
CA LEU A 66 12.34 3.30 -2.66
C LEU A 66 12.68 3.24 -1.17
N ALA A 67 12.42 2.07 -0.57
CA ALA A 67 12.81 1.72 0.80
C ALA A 67 13.69 0.46 0.76
N ILE A 68 14.73 0.42 1.61
CA ILE A 68 15.71 -0.67 1.72
C ILE A 68 15.46 -1.45 3.01
#